data_AF-A0AAU2VK29-F1
#
_entry.id   AF-A0AAU2VK29-F1
#
_cell.length_a   1.000
_cell.length_b   1.000
_cell.length_c   1.000
_cell.angle_alpha   90.00
_cell.angle_beta   90.00
_cell.angle_gamma   90.00
#
_symmetry.space_group_name_H-M   'P 1'
#
loop_
_entity.id
_entity.type
_entity.pdbx_description
1 polymer ?
#
loop_
_entity_poly.entity_id
_entity_poly.type
_entity_poly.pdbx_seq_one_letter_code
_entity_poly.pdbx_strand_id
1 'polypeptide(L)'
;MRAVPKRWRTGLLAAGAAAVVAIPLTPLSASAASAANLNGDWAPFSRCPVDDPAMLAADGQDFVASCVSSYSPSGSIKLGSTEATTGANDMQFGVIQDTAAGTFKVVPPAGGSLVGAPTAIPGGLLGLMCPSDIPVVTGVCNSITNISLNKVMATVESAGTPTEFNLTAGLTTGQQIVKLPVRIHLENPLLGSNCYIGSASDPVILRPQNTTAPAIAIERFDGNGTPNASDGSMLRFALTGNTQGDTTFSVPKATGCGLGGILSWAVNLKTGLPSSSGNNHLTLNNASTYSGALTAPGLVLPNAGKVLSQNWHSAVK
;
A
#
# COMPACT_ATOMS: atom_id res chain seq x y z
N MET A 1 3.55 78.70 -45.15
CA MET A 1 4.87 79.30 -44.85
C MET A 1 5.07 79.30 -43.34
N ARG A 2 6.24 78.81 -42.88
CA ARG A 2 6.88 79.05 -41.55
C ARG A 2 6.10 78.66 -40.28
N ALA A 3 6.68 78.24 -39.17
CA ALA A 3 7.98 77.69 -38.79
C ALA A 3 7.81 77.15 -37.33
N VAL A 4 8.62 76.17 -36.95
CA VAL A 4 8.71 75.56 -35.60
C VAL A 4 9.23 76.60 -34.57
N PRO A 5 9.02 76.44 -33.24
CA PRO A 5 10.09 75.79 -32.47
C PRO A 5 9.64 74.91 -31.27
N LYS A 6 10.20 73.70 -31.29
CA LYS A 6 10.86 72.92 -30.22
C LYS A 6 10.91 73.54 -28.82
N ARG A 7 10.34 72.86 -27.81
CA ARG A 7 10.83 72.89 -26.42
C ARG A 7 10.82 71.49 -25.82
N TRP A 8 12.04 71.01 -25.55
CA TRP A 8 12.32 69.85 -24.72
C TRP A 8 11.80 70.04 -23.30
N ARG A 9 11.13 69.02 -22.77
CA ARG A 9 11.10 68.74 -21.32
C ARG A 9 11.24 67.24 -21.10
N THR A 10 12.42 66.89 -20.62
CA THR A 10 12.77 65.64 -19.94
C THR A 10 11.91 65.46 -18.69
N GLY A 11 11.32 64.27 -18.51
CA GLY A 11 10.53 63.94 -17.33
C GLY A 11 10.35 62.43 -17.16
N LEU A 12 11.36 61.81 -16.55
CA LEU A 12 11.35 60.59 -15.73
C LEU A 12 10.34 59.47 -16.08
N LEU A 13 10.86 58.41 -16.70
CA LEU A 13 10.31 57.06 -16.67
C LEU A 13 10.42 56.50 -15.24
N ALA A 14 9.30 56.36 -14.55
CA ALA A 14 9.22 55.50 -13.37
C ALA A 14 8.92 54.08 -13.84
N ALA A 15 9.96 53.23 -13.85
CA ALA A 15 9.83 51.80 -14.09
C ALA A 15 9.15 51.14 -12.88
N GLY A 16 7.89 50.73 -13.04
CA GLY A 16 7.21 49.86 -12.09
C GLY A 16 7.73 48.43 -12.23
N ALA A 17 8.63 48.03 -11.34
CA ALA A 17 9.03 46.63 -11.20
C ALA A 17 7.90 45.86 -10.50
N ALA A 18 7.09 45.14 -11.28
CA ALA A 18 6.18 44.14 -10.75
C ALA A 18 7.02 42.95 -10.24
N ALA A 19 7.20 42.87 -8.92
CA ALA A 19 7.81 41.73 -8.27
C ALA A 19 6.85 40.53 -8.36
N VAL A 20 7.08 39.65 -9.33
CA VAL A 20 6.47 38.33 -9.39
C VAL A 20 7.06 37.52 -8.24
N VAL A 21 6.29 37.31 -7.17
CA VAL A 21 6.62 36.37 -6.11
C VAL A 21 6.52 34.96 -6.71
N ALA A 22 7.66 34.42 -7.15
CA ALA A 22 7.77 33.03 -7.50
C ALA A 22 7.66 32.20 -6.22
N ILE A 23 6.47 31.66 -5.95
CA ILE A 23 6.28 30.63 -4.93
C ILE A 23 6.98 29.38 -5.45
N PRO A 24 8.04 28.88 -4.80
CA PRO A 24 8.63 27.61 -5.19
C PRO A 24 7.58 26.52 -4.95
N LEU A 25 7.09 25.93 -6.03
CA LEU A 25 6.38 24.64 -5.98
C LEU A 25 7.41 23.60 -5.57
N THR A 26 7.66 23.44 -4.27
CA THR A 26 8.36 22.27 -3.77
C THR A 26 7.45 21.08 -4.05
N PRO A 27 7.93 20.06 -4.79
CA PRO A 27 7.16 18.83 -4.93
C PRO A 27 6.88 18.31 -3.52
N LEU A 28 5.59 18.11 -3.19
CA LEU A 28 5.22 17.33 -2.02
C LEU A 28 5.74 15.92 -2.28
N SER A 29 6.96 15.65 -1.84
CA SER A 29 7.39 14.30 -1.56
C SER A 29 6.38 13.76 -0.56
N ALA A 30 5.56 12.79 -0.98
CA ALA A 30 4.80 11.95 -0.08
C ALA A 30 5.83 11.28 0.83
N SER A 31 6.11 11.91 1.98
CA SER A 31 6.87 11.29 3.05
C SER A 31 6.11 10.02 3.37
N ALA A 32 6.70 8.86 3.06
CA ALA A 32 6.26 7.61 3.65
C ALA A 32 6.25 7.86 5.15
N ALA A 33 5.06 7.93 5.77
CA ALA A 33 4.96 8.05 7.21
C ALA A 33 5.79 6.90 7.79
N SER A 34 6.89 7.22 8.47
CA SER A 34 7.77 6.23 9.06
C SER A 34 6.97 5.43 10.08
N ALA A 35 6.99 4.11 9.96
CA ALA A 35 6.31 3.23 10.91
C ALA A 35 6.80 3.53 12.34
N ALA A 36 5.87 3.79 13.25
CA ALA A 36 6.20 4.05 14.64
C ALA A 36 6.65 2.76 15.35
N ASN A 37 7.57 2.88 16.29
CA ASN A 37 7.91 1.78 17.20
C ASN A 37 6.92 1.82 18.38
N LEU A 38 6.01 0.84 18.44
CA LEU A 38 4.95 0.79 19.44
C LEU A 38 5.22 -0.29 20.49
N ASN A 39 4.76 -0.03 21.71
CA ASN A 39 4.89 -0.93 22.84
C ASN A 39 3.81 -2.02 22.87
N GLY A 40 4.20 -3.21 23.35
CA GLY A 40 3.29 -4.31 23.70
C GLY A 40 2.26 -4.62 22.61
N ASP A 41 0.98 -4.65 22.98
CA ASP A 41 -0.08 -5.10 22.09
C ASP A 41 -0.40 -4.14 20.93
N TRP A 42 0.14 -2.92 20.99
CA TRP A 42 0.11 -1.99 19.86
C TRP A 42 1.15 -2.30 18.76
N ALA A 43 2.16 -3.14 19.03
CA ALA A 43 3.26 -3.39 18.10
C ALA A 43 2.86 -3.65 16.64
N PRO A 44 1.76 -4.39 16.33
CA PRO A 44 1.34 -4.62 14.94
C PRO A 44 0.78 -3.39 14.20
N PHE A 45 0.46 -2.29 14.88
CA PHE A 45 -0.31 -1.16 14.35
C PHE A 45 0.53 0.10 14.10
N SER A 46 1.80 -0.08 13.75
CA SER A 46 2.81 0.98 13.57
C SER A 46 2.49 2.03 12.51
N ARG A 47 1.51 1.78 11.63
CA ARG A 47 1.06 2.69 10.57
C ARG A 47 -0.44 2.98 10.61
N CYS A 48 -1.13 2.71 11.72
CA CYS A 48 -2.54 3.06 11.82
C CYS A 48 -2.72 4.59 11.71
N PRO A 49 -3.61 5.11 10.85
CA PRO A 49 -3.79 6.54 10.64
C PRO A 49 -4.68 7.16 11.73
N VAL A 50 -4.29 7.02 12.99
CA VAL A 50 -5.09 7.44 14.15
C VAL A 50 -5.35 8.95 14.20
N ASP A 51 -4.49 9.74 13.56
CA ASP A 51 -4.62 11.20 13.47
C ASP A 51 -5.34 11.67 12.21
N ASP A 52 -5.81 10.75 11.36
CA ASP A 52 -6.64 11.13 10.22
C ASP A 52 -7.94 11.80 10.71
N PRO A 53 -8.35 12.94 10.13
CA PRO A 53 -9.56 13.65 10.57
C PRO A 53 -10.81 12.77 10.62
N ALA A 54 -10.95 11.79 9.71
CA ALA A 54 -12.07 10.87 9.73
C ALA A 54 -12.02 9.92 10.94
N MET A 55 -10.83 9.43 11.30
CA MET A 55 -10.64 8.58 12.48
C MET A 55 -10.91 9.36 13.77
N LEU A 56 -10.39 10.59 13.87
CA LEU A 56 -10.59 11.47 15.03
C LEU A 56 -12.05 11.89 15.24
N ALA A 57 -12.83 11.93 14.15
CA ALA A 57 -14.25 12.29 14.18
C ALA A 57 -15.17 11.16 14.66
N ALA A 58 -14.67 9.93 14.83
CA ALA A 58 -15.46 8.83 15.37
C ALA A 58 -15.93 9.14 16.79
N ASP A 59 -17.23 9.14 17.01
CA ASP A 59 -17.84 9.57 18.27
C ASP A 59 -17.80 8.48 19.33
N GLY A 60 -17.83 7.20 18.91
CA GLY A 60 -17.89 6.01 19.76
C GLY A 60 -19.28 5.40 19.90
N GLN A 61 -20.28 5.96 19.21
CA GLN A 61 -21.67 5.49 19.19
C GLN A 61 -22.11 5.19 17.76
N ASP A 62 -22.25 6.21 16.93
CA ASP A 62 -22.66 6.05 15.53
C ASP A 62 -21.47 5.63 14.66
N PHE A 63 -20.29 6.13 15.00
CA PHE A 63 -19.03 5.82 14.32
C PHE A 63 -17.98 5.32 15.30
N VAL A 64 -17.48 4.10 15.07
CA VAL A 64 -16.43 3.50 15.89
C VAL A 64 -15.18 3.28 15.04
N ALA A 65 -14.07 3.89 15.47
CA ALA A 65 -12.78 3.75 14.82
C ALA A 65 -11.98 2.55 15.39
N SER A 66 -11.27 1.85 14.53
CA SER A 66 -10.34 0.77 14.88
C SER A 66 -9.14 0.73 13.94
N CYS A 67 -8.06 0.08 14.37
CA CYS A 67 -6.88 -0.19 13.58
C CYS A 67 -6.89 -1.64 13.12
N VAL A 68 -6.59 -1.89 11.86
CA VAL A 68 -6.42 -3.24 11.30
C VAL A 68 -4.99 -3.40 10.81
N SER A 69 -4.38 -4.53 11.14
CA SER A 69 -3.05 -4.94 10.68
C SER A 69 -3.11 -6.39 10.20
N SER A 70 -2.41 -6.72 9.12
CA SER A 70 -2.24 -8.09 8.65
C SER A 70 -0.81 -8.27 8.18
N TYR A 71 -0.16 -9.30 8.68
CA TYR A 71 1.21 -9.65 8.31
C TYR A 71 1.26 -11.08 7.77
N SER A 72 2.00 -11.29 6.69
CA SER A 72 2.35 -12.62 6.19
C SER A 72 3.86 -12.68 5.94
N PRO A 73 4.62 -13.60 6.56
CA PRO A 73 6.07 -13.67 6.38
C PRO A 73 6.49 -14.12 4.98
N SER A 74 5.66 -14.90 4.28
CA SER A 74 5.94 -15.41 2.94
C SER A 74 4.66 -15.88 2.26
N GLY A 75 4.80 -16.42 1.06
CA GLY A 75 3.68 -16.83 0.22
C GLY A 75 4.14 -17.31 -1.14
N SER A 76 3.18 -17.64 -2.00
CA SER A 76 3.38 -17.84 -3.43
C SER A 76 2.43 -16.95 -4.22
N ILE A 77 2.91 -16.48 -5.37
CA ILE A 77 2.09 -15.74 -6.31
C ILE A 77 2.36 -16.25 -7.71
N LYS A 78 1.28 -16.54 -8.44
CA LYS A 78 1.30 -16.89 -9.84
C LYS A 78 0.57 -15.81 -10.64
N LEU A 79 1.28 -15.26 -11.63
CA LEU A 79 0.78 -14.27 -12.58
C LEU A 79 0.99 -14.83 -13.97
N GLY A 80 -0.10 -15.19 -14.64
CA GLY A 80 -0.07 -15.87 -15.94
C GLY A 80 0.77 -17.16 -15.87
N SER A 81 1.89 -17.19 -16.61
CA SER A 81 2.82 -18.32 -16.66
C SER A 81 3.92 -18.28 -15.61
N THR A 82 4.07 -17.17 -14.87
CA THR A 82 5.16 -16.98 -13.91
C THR A 82 4.71 -17.23 -12.49
N GLU A 83 5.50 -18.01 -11.75
CA GLU A 83 5.31 -18.25 -10.32
C GLU A 83 6.54 -17.77 -9.55
N ALA A 84 6.30 -17.13 -8.39
CA ALA A 84 7.33 -16.64 -7.50
C ALA A 84 6.90 -16.77 -6.04
N THR A 85 7.87 -16.73 -5.13
CA THR A 85 7.59 -16.58 -3.69
C THR A 85 7.37 -15.11 -3.37
N THR A 86 6.36 -14.80 -2.56
CA THR A 86 6.21 -13.43 -2.03
C THR A 86 7.22 -13.20 -0.92
N GLY A 87 7.69 -11.96 -0.78
CA GLY A 87 8.35 -11.54 0.46
C GLY A 87 7.35 -11.46 1.62
N ALA A 88 7.82 -10.95 2.75
CA ALA A 88 6.95 -10.55 3.84
C ALA A 88 6.00 -9.43 3.37
N ASN A 89 4.75 -9.46 3.79
CA ASN A 89 3.76 -8.43 3.46
C ASN A 89 3.18 -7.89 4.75
N ASP A 90 3.17 -6.57 4.89
CA ASP A 90 2.58 -5.85 6.01
C ASP A 90 1.48 -4.93 5.47
N MET A 91 0.23 -5.27 5.78
CA MET A 91 -0.95 -4.50 5.43
C MET A 91 -1.51 -3.81 6.68
N GLN A 92 -1.73 -2.50 6.63
CA GLN A 92 -2.33 -1.74 7.72
C GLN A 92 -3.28 -0.66 7.22
N PHE A 93 -4.35 -0.41 7.96
CA PHE A 93 -5.26 0.71 7.74
C PHE A 93 -6.14 0.96 8.98
N GLY A 94 -6.72 2.15 9.03
CA GLY A 94 -7.83 2.45 9.95
C GLY A 94 -9.14 1.98 9.35
N VAL A 95 -10.11 1.67 10.21
CA VAL A 95 -11.48 1.36 9.82
C VAL A 95 -12.42 2.19 10.68
N ILE A 96 -13.45 2.75 10.05
CA ILE A 96 -14.57 3.39 10.73
C ILE A 96 -15.80 2.53 10.45
N GLN A 97 -16.37 1.97 11.51
CA GLN A 97 -17.65 1.27 11.46
C GLN A 97 -18.78 2.28 11.61
N ASP A 98 -19.72 2.27 10.68
CA ASP A 98 -21.05 2.85 10.87
C ASP A 98 -21.91 1.81 11.58
N THR A 99 -22.26 2.07 12.83
CA THR A 99 -22.93 1.07 13.69
C THR A 99 -24.40 0.87 13.30
N ALA A 100 -25.05 1.90 12.75
CA ALA A 100 -26.43 1.83 12.31
C ALA A 100 -26.57 1.08 10.98
N ALA A 101 -25.66 1.35 10.02
CA ALA A 101 -25.67 0.71 8.71
C ALA A 101 -24.96 -0.66 8.71
N GLY A 102 -24.13 -0.95 9.71
CA GLY A 102 -23.32 -2.17 9.75
C GLY A 102 -22.24 -2.21 8.65
N THR A 103 -21.77 -1.04 8.22
CA THR A 103 -20.78 -0.91 7.13
C THR A 103 -19.43 -0.44 7.65
N PHE A 104 -18.38 -0.72 6.87
CA PHE A 104 -17.01 -0.35 7.21
C PHE A 104 -16.40 0.53 6.12
N LYS A 105 -15.83 1.67 6.55
CA LYS A 105 -15.05 2.55 5.70
C LYS A 105 -13.57 2.43 6.05
N VAL A 106 -12.74 2.15 5.07
CA VAL A 106 -11.28 2.11 5.24
C VAL A 106 -10.69 3.52 5.19
N VAL A 107 -9.74 3.78 6.08
CA VAL A 107 -8.89 4.97 6.10
C VAL A 107 -7.45 4.51 5.87
N PRO A 108 -6.83 4.81 4.70
CA PRO A 108 -5.47 4.35 4.41
C PRO A 108 -4.42 5.19 5.15
N PRO A 109 -3.26 4.62 5.51
CA PRO A 109 -2.09 5.39 5.91
C PRO A 109 -1.59 6.27 4.75
N ALA A 110 -0.90 7.38 5.07
CA ALA A 110 -0.37 8.30 4.05
C ALA A 110 0.59 7.63 3.05
N GLY A 111 1.34 6.61 3.49
CA GLY A 111 2.25 5.81 2.65
C GLY A 111 1.57 4.65 1.89
N GLY A 112 0.25 4.52 1.95
CA GLY A 112 -0.48 3.38 1.43
C GLY A 112 -0.70 2.27 2.47
N SER A 113 -1.63 1.37 2.17
CA SER A 113 -2.06 0.32 3.11
C SER A 113 -1.20 -0.93 3.08
N LEU A 114 -0.32 -1.11 2.09
CA LEU A 114 0.48 -2.31 1.92
C LEU A 114 1.96 -1.96 1.71
N VAL A 115 2.82 -2.61 2.49
CA VAL A 115 4.27 -2.61 2.36
C VAL A 115 4.73 -4.05 2.13
N GLY A 116 5.20 -4.34 0.91
CA GLY A 116 5.79 -5.63 0.56
C GLY A 116 7.32 -5.60 0.72
N ALA A 117 7.89 -6.68 1.24
CA ALA A 117 9.33 -6.91 1.20
C ALA A 117 9.73 -7.36 -0.23
N PRO A 118 10.81 -6.81 -0.81
CA PRO A 118 11.27 -7.21 -2.12
C PRO A 118 11.64 -8.70 -2.17
N THR A 119 11.19 -9.40 -3.22
CA THR A 119 11.52 -10.81 -3.46
C THR A 119 12.23 -10.98 -4.81
N ALA A 120 13.16 -11.92 -4.90
CA ALA A 120 13.85 -12.20 -6.16
C ALA A 120 12.96 -13.07 -7.05
N ILE A 121 12.75 -12.64 -8.30
CA ILE A 121 12.02 -13.46 -9.29
C ILE A 121 12.92 -14.62 -9.74
N PRO A 122 12.43 -15.88 -9.64
CA PRO A 122 13.18 -17.04 -10.11
C PRO A 122 13.64 -16.88 -11.57
N GLY A 123 14.91 -17.20 -11.84
CA GLY A 123 15.52 -17.05 -13.16
C GLY A 123 15.94 -15.62 -13.54
N GLY A 124 15.47 -14.60 -12.82
CA GLY A 124 15.86 -13.21 -13.06
C GLY A 124 15.48 -12.70 -14.44
N LEU A 125 16.27 -11.76 -14.99
CA LEU A 125 16.05 -11.14 -16.29
C LEU A 125 16.23 -12.13 -17.43
N LEU A 126 17.18 -13.07 -17.30
CA LEU A 126 17.33 -14.19 -18.21
C LEU A 126 16.07 -15.05 -18.21
N GLY A 127 15.51 -15.34 -17.03
CA GLY A 127 14.24 -16.02 -16.88
C GLY A 127 13.07 -15.23 -17.46
N LEU A 128 13.09 -13.90 -17.39
CA LEU A 128 12.04 -13.02 -17.90
C LEU A 128 12.16 -12.67 -19.39
N MET A 129 13.34 -12.80 -20.02
CA MET A 129 13.58 -12.26 -21.36
C MET A 129 14.37 -13.17 -22.32
N CYS A 130 15.00 -14.24 -21.84
CA CYS A 130 15.90 -15.07 -22.65
C CYS A 130 15.47 -16.56 -22.61
N PRO A 131 15.62 -17.32 -23.72
CA PRO A 131 16.06 -16.92 -25.05
C PRO A 131 14.92 -16.34 -25.88
N SER A 132 15.22 -15.32 -26.70
CA SER A 132 14.29 -14.76 -27.67
C SER A 132 15.02 -14.50 -29.00
N ASP A 133 14.35 -14.72 -30.13
CA ASP A 133 14.88 -14.49 -31.48
C ASP A 133 14.89 -13.00 -31.91
N ILE A 134 14.68 -12.09 -30.96
CA ILE A 134 14.54 -10.65 -31.22
C ILE A 134 15.89 -9.96 -31.02
N PRO A 135 16.49 -9.32 -32.05
CA PRO A 135 17.87 -8.83 -32.02
C PRO A 135 18.21 -7.91 -30.83
N VAL A 136 17.27 -7.03 -30.44
CA VAL A 136 17.44 -6.10 -29.31
C VAL A 136 17.54 -6.86 -27.99
N VAL A 137 16.73 -7.91 -27.82
CA VAL A 137 16.74 -8.73 -26.60
C VAL A 137 17.93 -9.68 -26.61
N THR A 138 18.30 -10.26 -27.76
CA THR A 138 19.53 -11.06 -27.90
C THR A 138 20.78 -10.28 -27.50
N GLY A 139 20.88 -8.99 -27.88
CA GLY A 139 21.97 -8.11 -27.44
C GLY A 139 22.02 -7.90 -25.93
N VAL A 140 20.85 -7.74 -25.29
CA VAL A 140 20.73 -7.66 -23.83
C VAL A 140 21.09 -9.01 -23.18
N CYS A 141 20.57 -10.13 -23.68
CA CYS A 141 20.86 -11.47 -23.20
C CYS A 141 22.37 -11.79 -23.24
N ASN A 142 23.06 -11.41 -24.31
CA ASN A 142 24.51 -11.58 -24.45
C ASN A 142 25.32 -10.68 -23.50
N SER A 143 24.72 -9.58 -23.03
CA SER A 143 25.34 -8.63 -22.09
C SER A 143 25.11 -9.02 -20.62
N ILE A 144 24.17 -9.92 -20.33
CA ILE A 144 23.91 -10.44 -18.97
C ILE A 144 24.93 -11.56 -18.69
N THR A 145 26.17 -11.16 -18.41
CA THR A 145 27.24 -12.05 -17.89
C THR A 145 27.41 -11.93 -16.37
N ASN A 146 26.69 -10.99 -15.75
CA ASN A 146 26.80 -10.63 -14.34
C ASN A 146 25.52 -10.99 -13.56
N ILE A 147 25.69 -11.67 -12.41
CA ILE A 147 24.60 -12.06 -11.50
C ILE A 147 23.74 -10.85 -11.06
N SER A 148 24.34 -9.67 -10.90
CA SER A 148 23.62 -8.46 -10.50
C SER A 148 22.67 -7.92 -11.58
N LEU A 149 23.07 -8.00 -12.86
CA LEU A 149 22.24 -7.61 -14.00
C LEU A 149 21.12 -8.61 -14.25
N ASN A 150 21.30 -9.87 -13.84
CA ASN A 150 20.26 -10.88 -13.93
C ASN A 150 19.21 -10.75 -12.82
N LYS A 151 19.55 -10.26 -11.63
CA LYS A 151 18.61 -10.25 -10.50
C LYS A 151 17.47 -9.24 -10.74
N VAL A 152 16.23 -9.71 -10.71
CA VAL A 152 15.04 -8.86 -10.74
C VAL A 152 14.34 -8.98 -9.40
N MET A 153 14.15 -7.85 -8.72
CA MET A 153 13.39 -7.79 -7.48
C MET A 153 11.95 -7.39 -7.81
N ALA A 154 10.99 -8.06 -7.20
CA ALA A 154 9.59 -7.71 -7.28
C ALA A 154 9.10 -7.25 -5.90
N THR A 155 8.41 -6.12 -5.89
CA THR A 155 7.83 -5.52 -4.68
C THR A 155 6.36 -5.22 -4.95
N VAL A 156 5.47 -5.71 -4.10
CA VAL A 156 4.05 -5.36 -4.18
C VAL A 156 3.83 -4.03 -3.46
N GLU A 157 3.06 -3.15 -4.10
CA GLU A 157 2.77 -1.81 -3.63
C GLU A 157 1.27 -1.52 -3.70
N SER A 158 0.82 -0.60 -2.85
CA SER A 158 -0.55 -0.08 -2.94
C SER A 158 -0.75 0.67 -4.26
N ALA A 159 -1.84 0.38 -4.96
CA ALA A 159 -2.25 1.10 -6.17
C ALA A 159 -3.54 1.92 -5.95
N GLY A 160 -4.10 1.89 -4.74
CA GLY A 160 -5.26 2.67 -4.34
C GLY A 160 -5.67 2.34 -2.89
N THR A 161 -6.78 2.92 -2.47
CA THR A 161 -7.36 2.67 -1.14
C THR A 161 -8.06 1.31 -1.11
N PRO A 162 -7.84 0.46 -0.09
CA PRO A 162 -8.63 -0.74 0.11
C PRO A 162 -10.12 -0.42 0.26
N THR A 163 -10.97 -1.33 -0.20
CA THR A 163 -12.44 -1.18 -0.12
C THR A 163 -13.08 -2.51 0.25
N GLU A 164 -14.40 -2.53 0.45
CA GLU A 164 -15.16 -3.76 0.69
C GLU A 164 -14.58 -4.61 1.85
N PHE A 165 -14.13 -3.93 2.91
CA PHE A 165 -13.62 -4.58 4.11
C PHE A 165 -14.77 -5.27 4.86
N ASN A 166 -14.55 -6.51 5.26
CA ASN A 166 -15.47 -7.29 6.05
C ASN A 166 -14.74 -7.90 7.25
N LEU A 167 -15.01 -7.34 8.43
CA LEU A 167 -14.43 -7.81 9.69
C LEU A 167 -14.78 -9.28 9.99
N THR A 168 -16.01 -9.69 9.71
CA THR A 168 -16.50 -11.05 10.00
C THR A 168 -15.94 -12.11 9.06
N ALA A 169 -15.60 -11.73 7.82
CA ALA A 169 -14.90 -12.61 6.89
C ALA A 169 -13.51 -13.02 7.40
N GLY A 170 -12.87 -12.16 8.21
CA GLY A 170 -11.61 -12.48 8.89
C GLY A 170 -11.72 -13.66 9.88
N LEU A 171 -12.91 -13.92 10.43
CA LEU A 171 -13.16 -14.98 11.42
C LEU A 171 -13.49 -16.33 10.78
N THR A 172 -13.79 -16.35 9.48
CA THR A 172 -14.28 -17.53 8.76
C THR A 172 -13.39 -17.84 7.57
N THR A 173 -13.68 -18.93 6.84
CA THR A 173 -12.99 -19.30 5.61
C THR A 173 -13.87 -19.05 4.39
N GLY A 174 -13.24 -18.84 3.23
CA GLY A 174 -13.94 -18.74 1.94
C GLY A 174 -14.72 -17.44 1.73
N GLN A 175 -14.49 -16.41 2.54
CA GLN A 175 -15.09 -15.09 2.37
C GLN A 175 -14.03 -14.02 2.14
N GLN A 176 -14.30 -13.09 1.23
CA GLN A 176 -13.45 -11.93 0.96
C GLN A 176 -13.32 -11.07 2.22
N ILE A 177 -12.09 -10.84 2.66
CA ILE A 177 -11.77 -10.01 3.81
C ILE A 177 -11.75 -8.53 3.41
N VAL A 178 -11.13 -8.23 2.27
CA VAL A 178 -10.92 -6.87 1.77
C VAL A 178 -10.62 -6.92 0.27
N LYS A 179 -10.98 -5.85 -0.44
CA LYS A 179 -10.57 -5.62 -1.82
C LYS A 179 -9.37 -4.68 -1.87
N LEU A 180 -8.27 -5.17 -2.42
CA LEU A 180 -6.97 -4.51 -2.41
C LEU A 180 -6.49 -4.21 -3.83
N PRO A 181 -6.50 -2.94 -4.26
CA PRO A 181 -5.81 -2.53 -5.48
C PRO A 181 -4.30 -2.47 -5.24
N VAL A 182 -3.56 -3.29 -5.97
CA VAL A 182 -2.09 -3.35 -5.89
C VAL A 182 -1.45 -3.23 -7.27
N ARG A 183 -0.17 -2.90 -7.28
CA ARG A 183 0.73 -2.98 -8.44
C ARG A 183 2.04 -3.64 -8.02
N ILE A 184 2.76 -4.23 -8.96
CA ILE A 184 4.03 -4.89 -8.66
C ILE A 184 5.15 -4.12 -9.36
N HIS A 185 6.06 -3.57 -8.57
CA HIS A 185 7.27 -2.91 -9.05
C HIS A 185 8.33 -3.96 -9.35
N LEU A 186 8.88 -3.96 -10.55
CA LEU A 186 9.99 -4.79 -10.96
C LEU A 186 11.27 -3.95 -11.03
N GLU A 187 12.21 -4.22 -10.13
CA GLU A 187 13.45 -3.47 -10.04
C GLU A 187 14.61 -4.28 -10.62
N ASN A 188 15.23 -3.70 -11.64
CA ASN A 188 16.48 -4.16 -12.23
C ASN A 188 17.12 -3.01 -13.03
N PRO A 189 18.46 -2.89 -13.08
CA PRO A 189 19.12 -1.80 -13.81
C PRO A 189 18.68 -1.65 -15.28
N LEU A 190 18.34 -2.75 -15.95
CA LEU A 190 17.92 -2.76 -17.35
C LEU A 190 16.41 -2.48 -17.52
N LEU A 191 15.60 -2.78 -16.51
CA LEU A 191 14.16 -2.48 -16.50
C LEU A 191 13.88 -1.04 -16.05
N GLY A 192 14.79 -0.43 -15.27
CA GLY A 192 14.60 0.91 -14.71
C GLY A 192 13.58 0.93 -13.56
N SER A 193 13.45 2.09 -12.91
CA SER A 193 12.60 2.31 -11.72
C SER A 193 11.11 2.49 -12.01
N ASN A 194 10.71 2.36 -13.28
CA ASN A 194 9.34 2.63 -13.72
C ASN A 194 8.67 1.37 -14.28
N CYS A 195 9.28 0.19 -14.10
CA CYS A 195 8.73 -1.07 -14.60
C CYS A 195 7.69 -1.62 -13.63
N TYR A 196 6.41 -1.54 -13.97
CA TYR A 196 5.32 -2.02 -13.13
C TYR A 196 4.41 -2.98 -13.87
N ILE A 197 3.98 -4.06 -13.21
CA ILE A 197 2.80 -4.83 -13.59
C ILE A 197 1.59 -4.21 -12.90
N GLY A 198 0.63 -3.75 -13.70
CA GLY A 198 -0.48 -2.92 -13.22
C GLY A 198 -0.07 -1.47 -12.98
N SER A 199 -1.07 -0.64 -12.67
CA SER A 199 -0.92 0.79 -12.42
C SER A 199 -1.98 1.29 -11.43
N ALA A 200 -1.93 2.56 -11.02
CA ALA A 200 -3.00 3.14 -10.21
C ALA A 200 -4.36 3.19 -10.94
N SER A 201 -4.34 3.36 -12.27
CA SER A 201 -5.55 3.41 -13.11
C SER A 201 -6.06 2.04 -13.57
N ASP A 202 -5.16 1.04 -13.60
CA ASP A 202 -5.46 -0.34 -13.98
C ASP A 202 -4.67 -1.29 -13.05
N PRO A 203 -5.11 -1.42 -11.79
CA PRO A 203 -4.41 -2.20 -10.77
C PRO A 203 -4.72 -3.70 -10.87
N VAL A 204 -3.88 -4.52 -10.25
CA VAL A 204 -4.26 -5.89 -9.87
C VAL A 204 -5.21 -5.79 -8.68
N ILE A 205 -6.44 -6.28 -8.80
CA ILE A 205 -7.43 -6.25 -7.71
C ILE A 205 -7.44 -7.59 -6.98
N LEU A 206 -6.80 -7.64 -5.82
CA LEU A 206 -6.79 -8.81 -4.94
C LEU A 206 -7.99 -8.79 -3.99
N ARG A 207 -8.52 -9.97 -3.68
CA ARG A 207 -9.63 -10.23 -2.76
C ARG A 207 -9.27 -11.40 -1.84
N PRO A 208 -8.25 -11.25 -0.99
CA PRO A 208 -7.82 -12.34 -0.12
C PRO A 208 -8.96 -12.82 0.77
N GLN A 209 -9.04 -14.14 0.91
CA GLN A 209 -9.88 -14.86 1.85
C GLN A 209 -9.01 -15.78 2.69
N ASN A 210 -9.47 -16.13 3.90
CA ASN A 210 -8.87 -17.24 4.63
C ASN A 210 -9.19 -18.56 3.92
N THR A 211 -8.17 -19.34 3.62
CA THR A 211 -8.32 -20.71 3.09
C THR A 211 -8.24 -21.76 4.19
N THR A 212 -7.63 -21.41 5.32
CA THR A 212 -7.65 -22.19 6.57
C THR A 212 -8.15 -21.33 7.72
N ALA A 213 -8.77 -21.94 8.73
CA ALA A 213 -9.29 -21.22 9.88
C ALA A 213 -8.15 -20.64 10.74
N PRO A 214 -8.24 -19.38 11.21
CA PRO A 214 -7.25 -18.81 12.11
C PRO A 214 -7.42 -19.35 13.54
N ALA A 215 -6.33 -19.34 14.30
CA ALA A 215 -6.42 -19.33 15.76
C ALA A 215 -6.93 -17.95 16.22
N ILE A 216 -7.88 -17.94 17.15
CA ILE A 216 -8.55 -16.71 17.62
C ILE A 216 -8.16 -16.45 19.06
N ALA A 217 -7.70 -15.23 19.34
CA ALA A 217 -7.51 -14.72 20.70
C ALA A 217 -8.10 -13.32 20.83
N ILE A 218 -8.52 -13.00 22.05
CA ILE A 218 -9.03 -11.69 22.44
C ILE A 218 -8.17 -11.22 23.62
N GLU A 219 -7.53 -10.07 23.44
CA GLU A 219 -6.57 -9.54 24.41
C GLU A 219 -6.99 -8.13 24.81
N ARG A 220 -6.93 -7.85 26.11
CA ARG A 220 -7.15 -6.51 26.63
C ARG A 220 -5.85 -5.93 27.14
N PHE A 221 -5.67 -4.64 26.94
CA PHE A 221 -4.44 -3.94 27.26
C PHE A 221 -4.72 -2.47 27.59
N ASP A 222 -3.77 -1.84 28.29
CA ASP A 222 -3.82 -0.42 28.62
C ASP A 222 -3.45 0.44 27.41
N GLY A 223 -3.76 1.73 27.49
CA GLY A 223 -3.45 2.70 26.42
C GLY A 223 -2.00 2.63 25.94
N ASN A 224 -1.05 2.44 26.85
CA ASN A 224 0.39 2.37 26.55
C ASN A 224 0.86 1.01 25.96
N GLY A 225 -0.06 0.09 25.64
CA GLY A 225 0.26 -1.22 25.07
C GLY A 225 0.53 -2.33 26.08
N THR A 226 0.51 -2.04 27.39
CA THR A 226 0.76 -3.05 28.43
C THR A 226 -0.42 -4.01 28.57
N PRO A 227 -0.24 -5.35 28.53
CA PRO A 227 -1.33 -6.29 28.72
C PRO A 227 -2.07 -6.10 30.05
N ASN A 228 -3.40 -6.05 30.00
CA ASN A 228 -4.28 -5.87 31.15
C ASN A 228 -5.63 -6.56 30.88
N ALA A 229 -5.74 -7.83 31.25
CA ALA A 229 -6.91 -8.67 30.96
C ALA A 229 -8.19 -8.23 31.68
N SER A 230 -8.07 -7.61 32.86
CA SER A 230 -9.22 -7.23 33.69
C SER A 230 -9.84 -5.91 33.23
N ASP A 231 -9.00 -4.88 33.11
CA ASP A 231 -9.45 -3.49 33.04
C ASP A 231 -8.90 -2.72 31.83
N GLY A 232 -8.19 -3.39 30.91
CA GLY A 232 -7.59 -2.75 29.74
C GLY A 232 -8.60 -1.92 28.95
N SER A 233 -8.24 -0.66 28.70
CA SER A 233 -9.04 0.31 27.93
C SER A 233 -9.07 -0.01 26.43
N MET A 234 -8.13 -0.84 25.98
CA MET A 234 -7.98 -1.30 24.62
C MET A 234 -8.28 -2.81 24.51
N LEU A 235 -8.77 -3.20 23.34
CA LEU A 235 -9.09 -4.57 22.95
C LEU A 235 -8.40 -4.88 21.61
N ARG A 236 -7.79 -6.07 21.51
CA ARG A 236 -7.26 -6.62 20.27
C ARG A 236 -7.89 -7.97 19.98
N PHE A 237 -8.41 -8.14 18.77
CA PHE A 237 -8.66 -9.45 18.19
C PHE A 237 -7.41 -9.88 17.44
N ALA A 238 -6.92 -11.08 17.73
CA ALA A 238 -5.78 -11.70 17.06
C ALA A 238 -6.24 -12.96 16.31
N LEU A 239 -5.99 -12.98 15.01
CA LEU A 239 -6.33 -14.05 14.08
C LEU A 239 -5.03 -14.53 13.44
N THR A 240 -4.52 -15.67 13.87
CA THR A 240 -3.14 -16.08 13.55
C THR A 240 -3.05 -17.48 12.97
N GLY A 241 -1.98 -17.74 12.23
CA GLY A 241 -1.63 -19.06 11.71
C GLY A 241 -2.43 -19.52 10.49
N ASN A 242 -3.37 -18.71 10.01
CA ASN A 242 -4.17 -18.99 8.81
C ASN A 242 -3.36 -18.80 7.53
N THR A 243 -3.77 -19.51 6.48
CA THR A 243 -3.40 -19.23 5.11
C THR A 243 -4.45 -18.33 4.50
N GLN A 244 -4.03 -17.27 3.81
CA GLN A 244 -4.89 -16.42 3.01
C GLN A 244 -4.62 -16.65 1.53
N GLY A 245 -5.61 -16.52 0.67
CA GLY A 245 -5.40 -16.67 -0.76
C GLY A 245 -6.46 -16.01 -1.63
N ASP A 246 -6.17 -15.93 -2.92
CA ASP A 246 -7.08 -15.44 -3.95
C ASP A 246 -6.76 -16.11 -5.28
N THR A 247 -7.79 -16.51 -6.03
CA THR A 247 -7.66 -17.15 -7.34
C THR A 247 -8.53 -16.48 -8.42
N THR A 248 -9.13 -15.34 -8.08
CA THR A 248 -10.21 -14.71 -8.86
C THR A 248 -9.79 -13.42 -9.55
N PHE A 249 -8.53 -13.01 -9.41
CA PHE A 249 -8.03 -11.76 -9.96
C PHE A 249 -7.45 -11.92 -11.37
N SER A 250 -7.62 -10.89 -12.19
CA SER A 250 -6.87 -10.69 -13.44
C SER A 250 -5.63 -9.85 -13.20
N VAL A 251 -4.65 -9.98 -14.10
CA VAL A 251 -3.39 -9.24 -14.03
C VAL A 251 -3.24 -8.39 -15.29
N PRO A 252 -3.18 -7.06 -15.15
CA PRO A 252 -2.91 -6.14 -16.26
C PRO A 252 -1.52 -6.32 -16.88
N LYS A 253 -1.26 -5.56 -17.95
CA LYS A 253 0.06 -5.53 -18.60
C LYS A 253 1.12 -4.88 -17.70
N ALA A 254 2.36 -5.29 -17.91
CA ALA A 254 3.55 -4.55 -17.54
C ALA A 254 3.71 -3.29 -18.40
N THR A 255 4.15 -2.20 -17.77
CA THR A 255 4.42 -0.90 -18.40
C THR A 255 5.69 -0.27 -17.84
N GLY A 256 6.30 0.64 -18.60
CA GLY A 256 7.47 1.43 -18.17
C GLY A 256 8.77 0.64 -18.01
N CYS A 257 8.84 -0.59 -18.54
CA CYS A 257 10.02 -1.44 -18.44
C CYS A 257 11.04 -1.12 -19.53
N GLY A 258 12.27 -0.82 -19.11
CA GLY A 258 13.37 -0.38 -19.96
C GLY A 258 13.29 1.08 -20.36
N LEU A 259 14.35 1.59 -21.01
CA LEU A 259 14.42 2.97 -21.46
C LEU A 259 13.25 3.27 -22.41
N GLY A 260 12.36 4.19 -22.02
CA GLY A 260 11.16 4.51 -22.80
C GLY A 260 10.10 3.39 -22.87
N GLY A 261 10.16 2.38 -21.99
CA GLY A 261 9.20 1.29 -21.94
C GLY A 261 9.40 0.18 -22.98
N ILE A 262 10.51 0.20 -23.73
CA ILE A 262 10.80 -0.71 -24.85
C ILE A 262 10.87 -2.20 -24.47
N LEU A 263 10.99 -2.54 -23.19
CA LEU A 263 11.06 -3.92 -22.70
C LEU A 263 9.72 -4.40 -22.11
N SER A 264 8.70 -3.54 -22.04
CA SER A 264 7.40 -3.90 -21.46
C SER A 264 6.75 -5.07 -22.18
N TRP A 265 6.88 -5.13 -23.52
CA TRP A 265 6.36 -6.25 -24.31
C TRP A 265 7.05 -7.58 -23.98
N ALA A 266 8.34 -7.57 -23.65
CA ALA A 266 9.10 -8.78 -23.33
C ALA A 266 8.67 -9.33 -21.97
N VAL A 267 8.53 -8.45 -20.96
CA VAL A 267 7.96 -8.81 -19.65
C VAL A 267 6.55 -9.39 -19.83
N ASN A 268 5.71 -8.72 -20.63
CA ASN A 268 4.35 -9.20 -20.91
C ASN A 268 4.35 -10.58 -21.58
N LEU A 269 5.16 -10.78 -22.61
CA LEU A 269 5.23 -12.05 -23.33
C LEU A 269 5.66 -13.19 -22.41
N LYS A 270 6.70 -12.98 -21.60
CA LYS A 270 7.22 -14.05 -20.75
C LYS A 270 6.30 -14.35 -19.56
N THR A 271 5.73 -13.33 -18.93
CA THR A 271 4.79 -13.52 -17.81
C THR A 271 3.40 -13.95 -18.28
N GLY A 272 3.10 -13.84 -19.57
CA GLY A 272 1.76 -14.16 -20.11
C GLY A 272 0.74 -13.09 -19.74
N LEU A 273 1.11 -11.81 -19.87
CA LEU A 273 0.28 -10.67 -19.51
C LEU A 273 -0.32 -9.95 -20.75
N PRO A 274 -1.56 -9.44 -20.65
CA PRO A 274 -2.43 -9.49 -19.48
C PRO A 274 -2.95 -10.91 -19.26
N SER A 275 -3.14 -11.29 -18.00
CA SER A 275 -3.63 -12.61 -17.62
C SER A 275 -5.07 -12.50 -17.11
N SER A 276 -6.00 -13.25 -17.68
CA SER A 276 -7.38 -13.27 -17.23
C SER A 276 -7.52 -13.92 -15.85
N SER A 277 -8.65 -13.67 -15.18
CA SER A 277 -9.03 -14.39 -13.96
C SER A 277 -9.04 -15.92 -14.19
N GLY A 278 -8.76 -16.69 -13.15
CA GLY A 278 -8.63 -18.15 -13.19
C GLY A 278 -7.22 -18.66 -13.57
N ASN A 279 -6.35 -17.80 -14.11
CA ASN A 279 -4.95 -18.16 -14.43
C ASN A 279 -3.95 -17.71 -13.36
N ASN A 280 -4.41 -17.00 -12.34
CA ASN A 280 -3.57 -16.35 -11.33
C ASN A 280 -3.95 -16.86 -9.94
N HIS A 281 -2.94 -16.98 -9.07
CA HIS A 281 -3.12 -17.45 -7.70
C HIS A 281 -2.25 -16.63 -6.76
N LEU A 282 -2.79 -16.35 -5.57
CA LEU A 282 -2.07 -15.80 -4.45
C LEU A 282 -2.29 -16.73 -3.26
N THR A 283 -1.20 -17.06 -2.57
CA THR A 283 -1.21 -17.72 -1.26
C THR A 283 -0.29 -16.94 -0.34
N LEU A 284 -0.79 -16.54 0.82
CA LEU A 284 -0.06 -15.92 1.92
C LEU A 284 -0.05 -16.90 3.08
N ASN A 285 1.15 -17.31 3.50
CA ASN A 285 1.35 -18.37 4.47
C ASN A 285 1.51 -17.81 5.88
N ASN A 286 0.92 -18.47 6.88
CA ASN A 286 1.08 -18.11 8.29
C ASN A 286 0.74 -16.63 8.55
N ALA A 287 -0.38 -16.18 7.99
CA ALA A 287 -0.87 -14.83 8.17
C ALA A 287 -1.21 -14.58 9.65
N SER A 288 -1.04 -13.33 10.07
CA SER A 288 -1.42 -12.84 11.39
C SER A 288 -2.15 -11.52 11.21
N THR A 289 -3.47 -11.54 11.42
CA THR A 289 -4.35 -10.38 11.30
C THR A 289 -4.79 -9.94 12.69
N TYR A 290 -4.67 -8.64 12.96
CA TYR A 290 -5.04 -8.02 14.21
C TYR A 290 -6.05 -6.88 13.96
N SER A 291 -7.03 -6.75 14.85
CA SER A 291 -7.92 -5.58 14.92
C SER A 291 -7.86 -5.00 16.32
N GLY A 292 -7.44 -3.75 16.46
CA GLY A 292 -7.30 -3.03 17.72
C GLY A 292 -8.32 -1.88 17.84
N ALA A 293 -9.05 -1.81 18.94
CA ALA A 293 -10.06 -0.77 19.19
C ALA A 293 -10.21 -0.50 20.69
N LEU A 294 -10.91 0.58 21.05
CA LEU A 294 -11.33 0.79 22.44
C LEU A 294 -12.22 -0.36 22.90
N THR A 295 -12.03 -0.85 24.14
CA THR A 295 -12.88 -1.90 24.71
C THR A 295 -14.34 -1.45 24.81
N ALA A 296 -14.56 -0.19 25.18
CA ALA A 296 -15.89 0.38 25.38
C ALA A 296 -15.95 1.82 24.83
N PRO A 297 -16.07 2.00 23.50
CA PRO A 297 -16.06 3.33 22.87
C PRO A 297 -17.21 4.22 23.37
N GLY A 298 -18.35 3.63 23.75
CA GLY A 298 -19.50 4.34 24.31
C GLY A 298 -19.26 5.00 25.69
N LEU A 299 -18.15 4.70 26.37
CA LEU A 299 -17.81 5.36 27.64
C LEU A 299 -17.07 6.69 27.46
N VAL A 300 -16.64 7.00 26.23
CA VAL A 300 -15.81 8.19 25.93
C VAL A 300 -16.44 9.08 24.86
N LEU A 301 -17.76 9.02 24.71
CA LEU A 301 -18.50 9.85 23.76
C LEU A 301 -18.29 11.36 24.04
N PRO A 302 -18.27 12.21 23.00
CA PRO A 302 -18.22 11.90 21.57
C PRO A 302 -16.77 11.85 21.06
N ASN A 303 -15.80 11.47 21.90
CA ASN A 303 -14.38 11.63 21.63
C ASN A 303 -13.65 10.29 21.41
N ALA A 304 -14.35 9.20 21.08
CA ALA A 304 -13.73 7.89 20.95
C ALA A 304 -12.56 7.86 19.97
N GLY A 305 -12.66 8.51 18.81
CA GLY A 305 -11.57 8.64 17.86
C GLY A 305 -10.34 9.34 18.44
N LYS A 306 -10.54 10.41 19.23
CA LYS A 306 -9.46 11.13 19.91
C LYS A 306 -8.82 10.28 21.02
N VAL A 307 -9.62 9.54 21.78
CA VAL A 307 -9.11 8.64 22.83
C VAL A 307 -8.32 7.48 22.21
N LEU A 308 -8.76 6.94 21.07
CA LEU A 308 -8.00 5.95 20.30
C LEU A 308 -6.63 6.49 19.88
N SER A 309 -6.59 7.71 19.31
CA SER A 309 -5.33 8.38 18.94
C SER A 309 -4.43 8.60 20.16
N GLN A 310 -4.97 9.10 21.28
CA GLN A 310 -4.21 9.30 22.52
C GLN A 310 -3.58 8.00 23.04
N ASN A 311 -4.35 6.90 23.05
CA ASN A 311 -3.84 5.60 23.47
C ASN A 311 -2.71 5.12 22.54
N TRP A 312 -2.93 5.18 21.22
CA TRP A 312 -1.90 4.79 20.25
C TRP A 312 -0.59 5.60 20.43
N HIS A 313 -0.69 6.92 20.57
CA HIS A 313 0.48 7.78 20.81
C HIS A 313 1.16 7.51 22.15
N SER A 314 0.41 7.13 23.19
CA SER A 314 0.97 6.78 24.50
C SER A 314 1.83 5.52 24.49
N ALA A 315 1.74 4.72 23.43
CA ALA A 315 2.52 3.50 23.25
C ALA A 315 3.79 3.69 22.38
N VAL A 316 4.02 4.89 21.82
CA VAL A 316 5.21 5.17 21.00
C VAL A 316 6.46 5.17 21.89
N LYS A 317 7.51 4.50 21.41
CA LYS A 317 8.83 4.39 22.05
C LYS A 317 9.87 5.34 21.46
#